data_AF-A0A817S5K9-F1
#
_entry.id   AF-A0A817S5K9-F1
#
_cell.length_a   1.000
_cell.length_b   1.000
_cell.length_c   1.000
_cell.angle_alpha   90.00
_cell.angle_beta   90.00
_cell.angle_gamma   90.00
#
_symmetry.space_group_name_H-M   'P 1'
#
loop_
_entity.id
_entity.type
_entity.pdbx_description
1 polymer ?
#
loop_
_entity_poly.entity_id
_entity_poly.type
_entity_poly.pdbx_seq_one_letter_code
_entity_poly.pdbx_strand_id
1 'polypeptide(L)'
;MPRKYIRKTQPKYSNEDLIKALNAIEHDEVLPIDAAKHFGIPASTIYSPLSGRFTDIGRELRTILSKEEETFLVHVIHTFQ
;
A
#
# COMPACT_ATOMS: atom_id res chain seq x y z
N MET A 1 -1.89 23.33 20.93
CA MET A 1 -2.88 22.35 20.39
C MET A 1 -2.32 21.72 19.12
N PRO A 2 -2.35 20.39 18.97
CA PRO A 2 -1.88 19.73 17.75
C PRO A 2 -2.80 20.06 16.57
N ARG A 3 -2.22 20.36 15.40
CA ARG A 3 -2.98 20.59 14.16
C ARG A 3 -3.38 19.24 13.56
N LYS A 4 -4.68 18.99 13.41
CA LYS A 4 -5.21 17.81 12.68
C LYS A 4 -5.18 18.11 11.18
N TYR A 5 -4.30 17.44 10.44
CA TYR A 5 -4.28 17.56 8.98
C TYR A 5 -5.49 16.85 8.37
N ILE A 6 -6.19 17.52 7.47
CA ILE A 6 -7.29 16.96 6.67
C ILE A 6 -6.89 17.13 5.20
N ARG A 7 -6.86 16.03 4.44
CA ARG A 7 -6.59 16.09 3.00
C ARG A 7 -7.70 16.89 2.30
N LYS A 8 -7.30 17.76 1.38
CA LYS A 8 -8.22 18.61 0.61
C LYS A 8 -9.00 17.83 -0.46
N THR A 9 -8.42 16.75 -0.99
CA THR A 9 -9.01 15.93 -2.05
C THR A 9 -8.86 14.45 -1.72
N GLN A 10 -9.93 13.70 -1.99
CA GLN A 10 -9.91 12.24 -1.94
C GLN A 10 -9.44 11.69 -3.30
N PRO A 11 -8.71 10.57 -3.33
CA PRO A 11 -8.43 9.88 -4.58
C PRO A 11 -9.73 9.43 -5.24
N LYS A 12 -9.76 9.45 -6.58
CA LYS A 12 -10.91 8.99 -7.38
C LYS A 12 -10.98 7.47 -7.52
N TYR A 13 -9.95 6.77 -7.09
CA TYR A 13 -9.80 5.32 -7.21
C TYR A 13 -9.84 4.68 -5.81
N SER A 14 -10.36 3.45 -5.73
CA SER A 14 -10.28 2.66 -4.51
C SER A 14 -8.89 2.04 -4.35
N ASN A 15 -8.54 1.69 -3.11
CA ASN A 15 -7.35 0.87 -2.86
C ASN A 15 -7.45 -0.51 -3.54
N GLU A 16 -8.67 -1.05 -3.67
CA GLU A 16 -8.90 -2.32 -4.38
C GLU A 16 -8.56 -2.22 -5.87
N ASP A 17 -8.87 -1.09 -6.51
CA ASP A 17 -8.56 -0.85 -7.92
C ASP A 17 -7.04 -0.75 -8.13
N LEU A 18 -6.34 -0.13 -7.17
CA LEU A 18 -4.88 -0.07 -7.17
C LEU A 18 -4.26 -1.47 -7.09
N ILE A 19 -4.75 -2.32 -6.19
CA ILE A 19 -4.25 -3.70 -6.04
C ILE A 19 -4.49 -4.50 -7.32
N LYS A 20 -5.69 -4.41 -7.91
CA LYS A 20 -6.00 -5.08 -9.19
C LYS A 20 -5.08 -4.61 -10.31
N ALA A 21 -4.83 -3.30 -10.40
CA ALA A 21 -3.92 -2.74 -11.40
C ALA A 21 -2.48 -3.23 -11.23
N LEU A 22 -1.99 -3.33 -10.00
CA LEU A 22 -0.65 -3.84 -9.72
C LEU A 22 -0.53 -5.33 -10.03
N ASN A 23 -1.51 -6.15 -9.63
CA ASN A 23 -1.51 -7.58 -9.94
C ASN A 23 -1.52 -7.85 -11.46
N ALA A 24 -2.29 -7.07 -12.22
CA ALA A 24 -2.33 -7.20 -13.69
C ALA A 24 -0.99 -6.84 -14.35
N ILE A 25 -0.23 -5.92 -13.75
CA ILE A 25 1.13 -5.58 -14.20
C ILE A 25 2.13 -6.66 -13.79
N GLU A 26 2.03 -7.20 -12.57
CA GLU A 26 2.91 -8.28 -12.09
C GLU A 26 2.75 -9.59 -12.87
N HIS A 27 1.55 -9.84 -13.42
CA HIS A 27 1.27 -11.00 -14.29
C HIS A 27 1.55 -10.74 -15.78
N ASP A 28 2.22 -9.63 -16.13
CA ASP A 28 2.53 -9.21 -17.50
C ASP A 28 1.30 -9.09 -18.43
N GLU A 29 0.10 -8.92 -17.89
CA GLU A 29 -1.14 -8.83 -18.68
C GLU A 29 -1.28 -7.46 -19.36
N VAL A 30 -0.76 -6.41 -18.73
CA VAL A 30 -0.90 -5.01 -19.18
C VAL A 30 0.33 -4.18 -18.84
N LEU A 31 0.67 -3.24 -19.73
CA LEU A 31 1.70 -2.24 -19.46
C LEU A 31 1.21 -1.25 -18.37
N PRO A 32 2.11 -0.67 -17.55
CA PRO A 32 1.73 0.25 -16.47
C PRO A 32 0.92 1.47 -16.92
N ILE A 33 1.19 1.97 -18.13
CA ILE A 33 0.47 3.10 -18.74
C ILE A 33 -0.95 2.69 -19.15
N ASP A 34 -1.14 1.47 -19.60
CA ASP A 34 -2.45 0.97 -20.01
C ASP A 34 -3.29 0.63 -18.79
N ALA A 35 -2.69 0.03 -17.75
CA ALA A 35 -3.33 -0.15 -16.45
C ALA A 35 -3.82 1.20 -15.85
N ALA A 36 -3.01 2.26 -15.94
CA ALA A 36 -3.40 3.59 -15.47
C ALA A 36 -4.70 4.09 -16.13
N LYS A 37 -4.84 3.86 -17.44
CA LYS A 37 -6.04 4.25 -18.20
C LYS A 37 -7.23 3.34 -17.88
N HIS A 38 -7.01 2.03 -17.84
CA HIS A 38 -8.05 1.03 -17.61
C HIS A 38 -8.69 1.16 -16.22
N PHE A 39 -7.88 1.38 -15.18
CA PHE A 39 -8.34 1.47 -13.81
C PHE A 39 -8.60 2.93 -13.35
N GLY A 40 -8.34 3.93 -14.21
CA GLY A 40 -8.55 5.34 -13.88
C GLY A 40 -7.61 5.88 -12.80
N ILE A 41 -6.42 5.29 -12.68
CA ILE A 41 -5.43 5.59 -11.64
C ILE A 41 -4.34 6.47 -12.25
N PRO A 42 -3.89 7.54 -11.56
CA PRO A 42 -2.75 8.32 -12.03
C PRO A 42 -1.51 7.44 -12.20
N ALA A 43 -0.83 7.55 -13.36
CA ALA A 43 0.35 6.76 -13.65
C ALA A 43 1.43 6.89 -12.56
N SER A 44 1.61 8.09 -11.99
CA SER A 44 2.54 8.33 -10.87
C SER A 44 2.26 7.43 -9.66
N THR A 45 0.98 7.15 -9.39
CA THR A 45 0.56 6.29 -8.29
C THR A 45 0.87 4.83 -8.57
N ILE A 46 0.85 4.39 -9.83
CA ILE A 46 1.24 3.03 -10.25
C ILE A 46 2.76 2.87 -10.29
N TYR A 47 3.48 3.86 -10.83
CA TYR A 47 4.95 3.83 -10.90
C TYR A 47 5.61 3.93 -9.51
N SER A 48 4.97 4.58 -8.54
CA SER A 48 5.49 4.72 -7.18
C SER A 48 5.82 3.36 -6.52
N PRO A 49 4.88 2.39 -6.42
CA PRO A 49 5.17 1.05 -5.93
C PRO A 49 6.06 0.25 -6.90
N LEU A 50 5.87 0.34 -8.23
CA LEU A 50 6.74 -0.39 -9.18
C LEU A 50 8.21 0.02 -9.10
N SER A 51 8.50 1.30 -8.79
CA SER A 51 9.86 1.82 -8.70
C SER A 51 10.63 1.36 -7.47
N GLY A 52 9.98 0.70 -6.50
CA GLY A 52 10.59 0.32 -5.23
C GLY A 52 10.95 1.49 -4.31
N ARG A 53 10.86 2.74 -4.76
CA ARG A 53 11.22 3.93 -3.94
C ARG A 53 10.26 4.15 -2.76
N PHE A 54 9.02 3.70 -2.92
CA PHE A 54 7.94 3.91 -1.95
C PHE A 54 7.17 2.62 -1.66
N THR A 55 7.72 1.44 -1.97
CA THR A 55 7.12 0.19 -1.53
C THR A 55 7.26 0.09 -0.02
N ASP A 56 6.13 0.15 0.69
CA ASP A 56 6.07 -0.19 2.11
C ASP A 56 6.45 -1.68 2.34
N ILE A 57 6.58 -2.47 1.28
CA ILE A 57 6.95 -3.91 1.21
C ILE A 57 8.27 -4.24 1.93
N GLY A 58 9.13 -3.26 2.23
CA GLY A 58 10.40 -3.48 2.91
C GLY A 58 10.67 -2.57 4.11
N ARG A 59 9.73 -1.70 4.48
CA ARG A 59 9.81 -1.03 5.78
C ARG A 59 9.13 -1.94 6.76
N GLU A 60 9.87 -2.94 7.26
CA GLU A 60 9.62 -3.41 8.62
C GLU A 60 9.34 -2.16 9.44
N LEU A 61 8.18 -2.11 10.11
CA LEU A 61 7.96 -1.07 11.08
C LEU A 61 9.22 -1.10 11.94
N ARG A 62 9.95 0.02 12.00
CA ARG A 62 11.14 0.12 12.84
C ARG A 62 10.68 0.17 14.28
N THR A 63 10.09 -0.93 14.73
CA THR A 63 9.77 -1.19 16.10
C THR A 63 11.08 -1.54 16.78
N ILE A 64 11.07 -1.39 18.09
CA ILE A 64 12.15 -1.89 18.94
C ILE A 64 12.08 -3.41 19.10
N LEU A 65 11.07 -4.06 18.53
CA LEU A 65 10.73 -5.45 18.77
C LEU A 65 11.35 -6.36 17.71
N SER A 66 11.74 -7.55 18.15
CA SER A 66 12.07 -8.62 17.23
C SER A 66 10.82 -9.16 16.54
N LYS A 67 11.00 -9.84 15.40
CA LYS A 67 9.92 -10.49 14.66
C LYS A 67 9.13 -11.48 15.53
N GLU A 68 9.81 -12.15 16.45
CA GLU A 68 9.20 -13.09 17.40
C GLU A 68 8.30 -12.35 18.40
N GLU A 69 8.78 -11.24 18.95
CA GLU A 69 8.01 -10.40 19.89
C GLU A 69 6.78 -9.77 19.24
N GLU A 70 6.87 -9.38 17.98
CA GLU A 70 5.71 -8.89 17.21
C GLU A 70 4.65 -10.00 17.03
N THR A 71 5.07 -11.20 16.63
CA THR A 71 4.15 -12.33 16.48
C THR A 71 3.48 -12.70 17.81
N PHE A 72 4.22 -12.62 18.92
CA PHE A 72 3.71 -12.83 20.25
C PHE A 72 2.66 -11.79 20.62
N LEU A 73 2.92 -10.49 20.37
CA LEU A 73 1.95 -9.43 20.64
C LEU A 73 0.66 -9.60 19.85
N VAL A 74 0.75 -9.93 18.56
CA VAL A 74 -0.42 -10.20 17.73
C VAL A 74 -1.24 -11.36 18.31
N HIS A 75 -0.57 -12.43 18.74
CA HIS A 75 -1.22 -13.57 19.37
C HIS A 75 -1.93 -13.19 20.68
N VAL A 76 -1.28 -12.40 21.55
CA VAL A 76 -1.85 -11.90 22.81
C VAL A 76 -3.10 -11.05 22.55
N ILE A 77 -3.05 -10.11 21.61
CA ILE A 77 -4.19 -9.25 21.30
C ILE A 77 -5.40 -10.10 20.84
N HIS A 78 -5.17 -11.10 19.99
CA HIS A 78 -6.23 -11.99 19.53
C HIS A 78 -6.80 -12.90 20.61
N THR A 79 -6.02 -13.24 21.64
CA THR A 79 -6.49 -14.13 22.73
C THR A 79 -7.26 -13.39 23.81
N PHE A 80 -7.06 -12.07 23.96
CA PHE A 80 -7.73 -11.25 24.97
C PHE A 80 -8.77 -10.26 24.41
N GLN A 81 -9.13 -10.38 23.12
CA GLN A 81 -10.30 -9.74 22.50
C GLN A 81 -11.52 -10.67 22.56
#